data_AF-A0A5K1AR73-F1
#
_entry.id   AF-A0A5K1AR73-F1
#
_cell.length_a   1.000
_cell.length_b   1.000
_cell.length_c   1.000
_cell.angle_alpha   90.00
_cell.angle_beta   90.00
_cell.angle_gamma   90.00
#
_symmetry.space_group_name_H-M   'P 1'
#
loop_
_entity.id
_entity.type
_entity.pdbx_description
1 polymer ?
#
loop_
_entity_poly.entity_id
_entity_poly.type
_entity_poly.pdbx_seq_one_letter_code
_entity_poly.pdbx_strand_id
1 'polypeptide(L)' 'GGPRVCLGKDSAFLQMKMTLAILCRFFDFNLVPNHPVRYRLMTILSMAHGLKVTVSRRL' A
#
# COMPACT_ATOMS: atom_id res chain seq x y z
N GLY A 1 -17.23 12.15 1.93
CA GLY A 1 -17.18 13.32 1.03
C GLY A 1 -17.69 14.53 1.78
N GLY A 2 -17.29 15.74 1.40
CA GLY A 2 -17.69 16.98 2.06
C GLY A 2 -16.80 18.16 1.62
N PRO A 3 -17.12 19.39 2.06
CA PRO A 3 -16.42 20.61 1.61
C PRO A 3 -14.95 20.70 2.05
N ARG A 4 -14.52 19.87 3.01
CA ARG A 4 -13.14 19.78 3.51
C ARG A 4 -12.48 18.45 3.15
N VAL A 5 -12.86 17.86 2.01
CA VAL A 5 -12.18 16.67 1.49
C VAL A 5 -10.73 16.99 1.12
N CYS A 6 -9.84 16.01 1.21
CA CYS A 6 -8.47 16.17 0.75
C CYS A 6 -8.44 16.62 -0.71
N LEU A 7 -7.83 17.77 -0.97
CA LEU A 7 -7.67 18.33 -2.32
C LEU A 7 -6.89 17.37 -3.24
N GLY A 8 -5.95 16.60 -2.67
CA GLY A 8 -5.15 15.63 -3.38
C GLY A 8 -5.82 14.26 -3.58
N LYS A 9 -7.07 14.07 -3.16
CA LYS A 9 -7.74 12.75 -3.16
C LYS A 9 -7.68 12.11 -4.55
N ASP A 10 -8.15 12.79 -5.59
CA ASP A 10 -8.28 12.15 -6.91
C ASP A 10 -6.92 11.86 -7.56
N SER A 11 -5.94 12.75 -7.40
CA SER A 11 -4.56 12.53 -7.86
C SER A 11 -3.90 11.35 -7.14
N ALA A 12 -4.02 11.28 -5.81
CA ALA A 12 -3.51 10.16 -5.02
C ALA A 12 -4.16 8.85 -5.44
N PHE A 13 -5.48 8.83 -5.64
CA PHE A 13 -6.19 7.64 -6.11
C PHE A 13 -5.75 7.20 -7.51
N LEU A 14 -5.50 8.14 -8.42
CA LEU A 14 -4.99 7.82 -9.76
C LEU A 14 -3.60 7.19 -9.67
N GLN A 15 -2.69 7.79 -8.91
CA GLN A 15 -1.34 7.25 -8.71
C GLN A 15 -1.39 5.84 -8.09
N MET A 16 -2.20 5.65 -7.04
CA MET A 16 -2.38 4.34 -6.41
C MET A 16 -2.90 3.28 -7.40
N LYS A 17 -3.89 3.61 -8.23
CA LYS A 17 -4.44 2.69 -9.23
C LYS A 17 -3.40 2.30 -10.29
N MET A 18 -2.67 3.29 -10.82
CA MET A 18 -1.64 3.06 -11.83
C MET A 18 -0.50 2.18 -11.27
N THR A 19 -0.01 2.51 -10.08
CA THR A 19 1.01 1.70 -9.41
C THR A 19 0.51 0.29 -9.14
N LEU A 20 -0.70 0.13 -8.60
CA LEU A 20 -1.28 -1.18 -8.33
C LEU A 20 -1.43 -2.02 -9.60
N ALA A 21 -1.91 -1.43 -10.71
CA ALA A 21 -2.06 -2.13 -11.97
C ALA A 21 -0.72 -2.68 -12.49
N ILE A 22 0.36 -1.88 -12.40
CA ILE A 22 1.70 -2.31 -12.79
C ILE A 22 2.20 -3.44 -11.86
N LEU A 23 2.06 -3.27 -10.55
CA LEU A 23 2.52 -4.26 -9.57
C LEU A 23 1.79 -5.59 -9.74
N CYS A 24 0.45 -5.57 -9.85
CA CYS A 24 -0.36 -6.77 -10.06
C CYS A 24 -0.10 -7.47 -11.40
N ARG A 25 0.30 -6.71 -12.44
CA ARG A 25 0.57 -7.28 -13.76
C ARG A 25 1.90 -8.03 -13.80
N PHE A 26 2.95 -7.48 -13.17
CA PHE A 26 4.31 -7.96 -13.34
C PHE A 26 4.89 -8.71 -12.14
N PHE A 27 4.22 -8.69 -10.98
CA PHE A 27 4.77 -9.25 -9.76
C PHE A 27 3.74 -10.05 -8.96
N ASP A 28 4.26 -11.06 -8.26
CA ASP A 28 3.61 -11.78 -7.18
C ASP A 28 4.21 -11.36 -5.85
N PHE A 29 3.35 -11.17 -4.85
CA PHE A 29 3.73 -10.74 -3.51
C PHE A 29 3.31 -11.81 -2.50
N ASN A 30 4.26 -12.30 -1.72
CA ASN A 30 4.00 -13.24 -0.63
C ASN A 30 4.45 -12.62 0.69
N LEU A 31 3.59 -12.65 1.72
CA LEU A 31 3.96 -12.17 3.04
C LEU A 31 5.01 -13.11 3.65
N VAL A 32 6.06 -12.54 4.26
CA VAL A 32 7.03 -13.37 4.98
C VAL A 32 6.33 -14.04 6.17
N PRO A 33 6.46 -15.38 6.33
CA PRO A 33 5.80 -16.09 7.42
C PRO A 33 6.18 -15.51 8.77
N ASN A 34 5.20 -15.42 9.68
CA ASN A 34 5.33 -14.88 11.04
C ASN A 34 5.71 -13.38 11.12
N HIS A 35 5.63 -12.60 10.04
CA HIS A 35 5.84 -11.15 10.09
C HIS A 35 4.68 -10.43 10.81
N PRO A 36 4.91 -9.69 11.92
CA PRO A 36 3.85 -9.06 12.69
C PRO A 36 3.34 -7.77 12.01
N VAL A 37 2.20 -7.88 11.33
CA VAL A 37 1.49 -6.74 10.73
C VAL A 37 0.67 -6.03 11.81
N ARG A 38 1.26 -5.01 12.45
CA ARG A 38 0.61 -4.19 13.47
C ARG A 38 0.70 -2.72 13.11
N TYR A 39 -0.34 -1.97 13.41
CA TYR A 39 -0.36 -0.52 13.24
C TYR A 39 0.21 0.19 14.46
N ARG A 40 0.89 1.31 14.22
CA ARG A 40 1.28 2.29 15.23
C ARG A 40 0.44 3.55 15.00
N LEU A 41 -0.33 3.90 16.02
CA LEU A 41 -1.11 5.13 16.05
C LEU A 41 -0.18 6.31 16.34
N MET A 42 -0.09 7.22 15.38
CA MET A 42 0.57 8.52 15.45
C MET A 42 -0.35 9.53 14.75
N THR A 43 0.13 10.74 14.47
CA THR A 43 -0.58 11.72 13.64
C THR A 43 -1.02 11.15 12.28
N ILE A 44 -0.26 10.18 11.76
CA ILE A 44 -0.61 9.37 10.58
C ILE A 44 -0.57 7.90 10.99
N LEU A 45 -1.58 7.12 10.59
CA LEU A 45 -1.61 5.68 10.82
C LEU A 45 -0.51 5.00 9.98
N SER A 46 0.44 4.33 10.64
CA SER A 46 1.58 3.68 9.99
C SER A 46 1.78 2.24 10.48
N MET A 47 2.50 1.42 9.72
CA MET A 47 2.88 0.07 10.15
C MET A 47 4.04 0.15 11.16
N ALA A 48 3.88 -0.46 12.33
CA ALA A 48 4.89 -0.44 13.39
C ALA A 48 6.20 -1.14 12.98
N HIS A 49 6.08 -2.24 12.24
CA HIS A 49 7.20 -3.10 11.82
C HIS A 49 7.37 -3.15 10.30
N GLY A 50 6.77 -2.20 9.58
CA GLY A 50 6.67 -2.25 8.12
C GLY A 50 5.88 -3.46 7.60
N LEU A 51 5.94 -3.68 6.29
CA LEU A 51 5.29 -4.81 5.61
C LEU A 51 6.36 -5.59 4.85
N LYS A 52 6.83 -6.71 5.43
CA LYS A 52 7.87 -7.53 4.82
C LYS A 52 7.25 -8.55 3.87
N VAL A 53 7.57 -8.41 2.59
CA VAL A 53 7.07 -9.28 1.51
C VAL A 53 8.22 -9.82 0.67
N THR A 54 8.06 -11.04 0.17
CA THR A 54 8.87 -11.59 -0.91
C THR A 54 8.20 -11.25 -2.23
N VAL A 55 8.97 -10.72 -3.16
CA VAL A 55 8.50 -10.33 -4.49
C VAL A 55 9.10 -11.25 -5.54
N SER A 56 8.27 -11.84 -6.37
CA SER A 56 8.69 -12.60 -7.55
C SER A 56 8.07 -12.00 -8.81
N ARG A 57 8.76 -12.10 -9.95
CA ARG A 57 8.22 -11.64 -11.23
C ARG A 57 7.17 -12.62 -11.73
N ARG A 58 5.99 -12.13 -12.13
CA ARG A 58 5.02 -12.89 -12.94
C ARG A 58 5.58 -12.98 -14.35
N LEU A 59 5.85 -14.20 -14.80
CA LEU A 59 6.19 -14.51 -16.19
C LEU A 59 4.91 -14.47 -17.05
#